data_AF-A0A1G7FHI9-F1
#
_entry.id   AF-A0A1G7FHI9-F1
#
_cell.length_a   1.000
_cell.length_b   1.000
_cell.length_c   1.000
_cell.angle_alpha   90.00
_cell.angle_beta   90.00
_cell.angle_gamma   90.00
#
_symmetry.space_group_name_H-M   'P 1'
#
loop_
_entity.id
_entity.type
_entity.pdbx_description
1 polymer ?
#
loop_
_entity_poly.entity_id
_entity_poly.type
_entity_poly.pdbx_seq_one_letter_code
_entity_poly.pdbx_strand_id
1 'polypeptide(L)'
;MNTRIKISALALITCLCFSADANAQFLKKLKAKADKALNGDAKKDAKETAAAVDTHTHNPWHAEHVGGIIFYGKRLEKTSSGNDSAAGVVTEHVVGGPNALSMRAYFDKDYKTYCEGCDNMDIRYTIAGVSFSTRDLRIENPPIYRRMASAISYYDAKNYAVGTPLISEKGYYEQDYTLQEDTFRMLLNKVKDKLTPGATLEMKVEVLAEKDKLPQPIVLAEGSINLKITGESNTLQGPNCRCGKPGMTDAKLEKDVKEAFMFQFDDVKTVHKVVLLERSFRQNYDNSYPTKNVIAKGMDANIIYEGNDGVVMNIKRYIFFNKEGTGFSPKVSIGQHTFFLPVSPTCVK
;
A
#
# COMPACT_ATOMS: atom_id res chain seq x y z
N MET A 1 -32.31 -29.98 21.81
CA MET A 1 -31.27 -30.16 22.85
C MET A 1 -30.52 -31.46 22.55
N ASN A 2 -29.24 -31.38 22.20
CA ASN A 2 -28.52 -32.44 21.48
C ASN A 2 -27.93 -33.50 22.43
N THR A 3 -28.20 -34.78 22.17
CA THR A 3 -27.93 -35.95 23.04
C THR A 3 -26.45 -36.15 23.37
N ARG A 4 -25.54 -35.52 22.61
CA ARG A 4 -24.09 -35.53 22.85
C ARG A 4 -23.65 -34.75 24.11
N ILE A 5 -24.42 -33.76 24.56
CA ILE A 5 -24.09 -32.96 25.76
C ILE A 5 -24.35 -33.76 27.06
N LYS A 6 -25.30 -34.71 27.04
CA LYS A 6 -25.66 -35.49 28.23
C LYS A 6 -24.62 -36.54 28.61
N ILE A 7 -23.90 -37.11 27.63
CA ILE A 7 -22.89 -38.15 27.87
C ILE A 7 -21.58 -37.54 28.42
N SER A 8 -21.19 -36.35 27.94
CA SER A 8 -20.02 -35.64 28.45
C SER A 8 -20.23 -35.07 29.87
N ALA A 9 -21.47 -34.69 30.22
CA ALA A 9 -21.81 -34.23 31.57
C ALA A 9 -21.82 -35.39 32.59
N LEU A 10 -22.26 -36.59 32.20
CA LEU A 10 -22.24 -37.75 33.09
C LEU A 10 -20.81 -38.23 33.38
N ALA A 11 -19.91 -38.19 32.39
CA ALA A 11 -18.50 -38.57 32.59
C ALA A 11 -17.74 -37.61 33.54
N LEU A 12 -18.13 -36.35 33.62
CA LEU A 12 -17.51 -35.37 34.53
C LEU A 12 -18.00 -35.51 35.97
N ILE A 13 -19.25 -35.93 36.17
CA ILE A 13 -19.86 -36.10 37.49
C ILE A 13 -19.28 -37.33 38.20
N THR A 14 -18.97 -38.42 37.47
CA THR A 14 -18.38 -39.63 38.08
C THR A 14 -16.90 -39.45 38.47
N CYS A 15 -16.19 -38.50 37.88
CA CYS A 15 -14.79 -38.21 38.24
C CYS A 15 -14.62 -37.27 39.45
N LEU A 16 -15.68 -36.66 39.98
CA LEU A 16 -15.60 -35.66 41.05
C LEU A 16 -15.98 -36.18 42.45
N CYS A 17 -16.27 -37.47 42.61
CA CYS A 17 -16.69 -38.04 43.90
C CYS A 17 -15.55 -38.53 44.82
N PHE A 18 -14.28 -38.27 44.53
CA PHE A 18 -13.18 -38.65 45.43
C PHE A 18 -12.14 -37.54 45.62
N SER A 19 -12.48 -36.54 46.43
CA SER A 19 -11.61 -35.98 47.49
C SER A 19 -12.29 -34.78 48.12
N ALA A 20 -12.45 -34.81 49.44
CA ALA A 20 -13.14 -33.77 50.21
C ALA A 20 -12.41 -32.40 50.21
N ASP A 21 -11.22 -32.31 49.63
CA ASP A 21 -10.39 -31.10 49.60
C ASP A 21 -10.55 -30.26 48.31
N ALA A 22 -10.98 -30.87 47.20
CA ALA A 22 -11.19 -30.16 45.93
C ALA A 22 -12.46 -29.28 45.94
N ASN A 23 -13.50 -29.71 46.67
CA ASN A 23 -14.76 -28.98 46.78
C ASN A 23 -14.63 -27.67 47.57
N ALA A 24 -13.80 -27.64 48.61
CA ALA A 24 -13.57 -26.43 49.40
C ALA A 24 -12.82 -25.34 48.61
N GLN A 25 -11.81 -25.72 47.83
CA GLN A 25 -11.07 -24.77 46.99
C GLN A 25 -11.88 -24.29 45.77
N PHE A 26 -12.73 -25.14 45.21
CA PHE A 26 -13.61 -24.77 44.11
C PHE A 26 -14.71 -23.78 44.56
N LEU A 27 -15.38 -24.05 45.69
CA LEU A 27 -16.37 -23.14 46.26
C LEU A 27 -15.77 -21.80 46.71
N LYS A 28 -14.52 -21.79 47.21
CA LYS A 28 -13.80 -20.54 47.56
C LYS A 28 -13.46 -19.70 46.32
N LYS A 29 -13.11 -20.33 45.19
CA LYS A 29 -12.88 -19.65 43.90
C LYS A 29 -14.18 -19.17 43.23
N LEU A 30 -15.28 -19.91 43.40
CA LEU A 30 -16.61 -19.52 42.91
C LEU A 30 -17.19 -18.36 43.71
N LYS A 31 -17.03 -18.36 45.04
CA LYS A 31 -17.42 -17.24 45.91
C LYS A 31 -16.60 -15.99 45.64
N ALA A 32 -15.28 -16.11 45.45
CA ALA A 32 -14.42 -14.98 45.05
C ALA A 32 -14.75 -14.41 43.66
N LYS A 33 -15.24 -15.24 42.71
CA LYS A 33 -15.73 -14.75 41.41
C LYS A 33 -17.13 -14.14 41.49
N ALA A 34 -18.02 -14.67 42.33
CA ALA A 34 -19.35 -14.13 42.56
C ALA A 34 -19.31 -12.80 43.32
N ASP A 35 -18.47 -12.68 44.35
CA ASP A 35 -18.28 -11.44 45.12
C ASP A 35 -17.64 -10.34 44.26
N LYS A 36 -16.80 -10.70 43.28
CA LYS A 36 -16.22 -9.76 42.30
C LYS A 36 -17.20 -9.33 41.20
N ALA A 37 -18.23 -10.14 40.94
CA ALA A 37 -19.29 -9.83 39.98
C ALA A 37 -20.47 -9.07 40.61
N LEU A 38 -20.68 -9.21 41.93
CA LEU A 38 -21.78 -8.56 42.67
C LEU A 38 -21.40 -7.25 43.37
N ASN A 39 -20.13 -7.04 43.73
CA ASN A 39 -19.66 -5.82 44.42
C ASN A 39 -18.71 -4.96 43.57
N GLY A 40 -18.64 -5.21 42.25
CA GLY A 40 -17.73 -4.52 41.33
C GLY A 40 -18.21 -3.15 40.84
N ASP A 41 -19.46 -2.77 41.10
CA ASP A 41 -20.04 -1.49 40.69
C ASP A 41 -20.72 -0.82 41.89
N ALA A 42 -19.96 -0.02 42.65
CA ALA A 42 -20.41 1.20 43.35
C ALA A 42 -19.45 1.59 44.47
N LYS A 43 -18.45 2.42 44.12
CA LYS A 43 -17.88 3.53 44.93
C LYS A 43 -16.72 4.10 44.09
N LYS A 44 -16.96 5.19 43.35
CA LYS A 44 -16.68 6.56 43.83
C LYS A 44 -15.37 6.62 44.63
N ASP A 45 -14.27 6.38 43.93
CA ASP A 45 -13.14 7.29 44.09
C ASP A 45 -13.50 8.54 43.29
N ALA A 46 -13.94 9.57 43.99
CA ALA A 46 -13.74 10.94 43.56
C ALA A 46 -12.23 11.20 43.60
N LYS A 47 -11.50 10.59 42.68
CA LYS A 47 -10.25 11.15 42.22
C LYS A 47 -10.71 12.23 41.27
N GLU A 48 -10.60 13.47 41.72
CA GLU A 48 -10.41 14.61 40.84
C GLU A 48 -9.32 14.17 39.86
N THR A 49 -9.74 13.66 38.71
CA THR A 49 -8.90 13.65 37.53
C THR A 49 -8.69 15.13 37.27
N ALA A 50 -7.65 15.70 37.89
CA ALA A 50 -6.75 16.53 37.14
C ALA A 50 -6.67 15.85 35.78
N ALA A 51 -7.25 16.49 34.75
CA ALA A 51 -7.07 16.06 33.37
C ALA A 51 -5.63 15.61 33.29
N ALA A 52 -5.38 14.33 32.94
CA ALA A 52 -4.02 13.89 32.73
C ALA A 52 -3.45 14.94 31.80
N VAL A 53 -2.57 15.80 32.34
CA VAL A 53 -1.97 16.86 31.55
C VAL A 53 -1.23 16.06 30.53
N ASP A 54 -1.73 16.12 29.31
CA ASP A 54 -1.20 15.39 28.20
C ASP A 54 0.24 15.90 28.05
N THR A 55 1.22 15.22 28.68
CA THR A 55 2.62 15.66 28.68
C THR A 55 3.24 15.24 27.35
N HIS A 56 2.56 15.55 26.25
CA HIS A 56 3.10 15.42 24.92
C HIS A 56 4.08 16.57 24.75
N THR A 57 5.36 16.26 24.96
CA THR A 57 6.43 17.16 24.62
C THR A 57 6.63 17.09 23.11
N HIS A 58 5.91 17.94 22.38
CA HIS A 58 6.30 18.28 21.03
C HIS A 58 7.74 18.78 21.09
N ASN A 59 8.65 18.14 20.36
CA ASN A 59 9.98 18.73 20.17
C ASN A 59 9.81 20.09 19.44
N PRO A 60 10.80 20.99 19.50
CA PRO A 60 10.66 22.32 18.87
C PRO A 60 10.27 22.25 17.38
N TRP A 61 10.81 21.25 16.67
CA TRP A 61 10.47 20.99 15.27
C TRP A 61 8.99 20.67 15.08
N HIS A 62 8.43 19.78 15.89
CA HIS A 62 7.02 19.41 15.85
C HIS A 62 6.15 20.62 16.14
N ALA A 63 6.45 21.35 17.23
CA ALA A 63 5.67 22.50 17.66
C ALA A 63 5.58 23.58 16.57
N GLU A 64 6.64 23.76 15.79
CA GLU A 64 6.67 24.68 14.65
C GLU A 64 5.78 24.25 13.47
N HIS A 65 5.55 22.94 13.31
CA HIS A 65 4.89 22.36 12.13
C HIS A 65 3.54 21.70 12.42
N VAL A 66 2.94 21.93 13.59
CA VAL A 66 1.60 21.45 13.96
C VAL A 66 0.57 21.84 12.89
N GLY A 67 -0.25 20.88 12.47
CA GLY A 67 -1.23 21.04 11.38
C GLY A 67 -0.61 21.00 9.98
N GLY A 68 0.72 20.93 9.88
CA GLY A 68 1.48 20.90 8.64
C GLY A 68 1.88 19.51 8.19
N ILE A 69 2.08 19.37 6.88
CA ILE A 69 2.76 18.24 6.24
C ILE A 69 4.12 18.71 5.72
N ILE A 70 5.18 18.03 6.15
CA ILE A 70 6.55 18.27 5.70
C ILE A 70 7.03 17.10 4.85
N PHE A 71 7.67 17.44 3.73
CA PHE A 71 8.15 16.48 2.76
C PHE A 71 9.64 16.26 2.89
N TYR A 72 10.06 15.01 2.69
CA TYR A 72 11.44 14.58 2.78
C TYR A 72 11.85 13.84 1.51
N GLY A 73 13.02 14.19 0.98
CA GLY A 73 13.65 13.55 -0.18
C GLY A 73 14.36 12.24 0.18
N LYS A 74 13.85 11.54 1.19
CA LYS A 74 14.39 10.31 1.75
C LYS A 74 13.26 9.50 2.37
N ARG A 75 13.52 8.22 2.60
CA ARG A 75 12.62 7.39 3.40
C ARG A 75 12.63 7.82 4.87
N LEU A 76 11.44 7.89 5.48
CA LEU A 76 11.27 8.11 6.92
C LEU A 76 11.30 6.79 7.70
N GLU A 77 11.93 6.80 8.87
CA GLU A 77 11.93 5.66 9.78
C GLU A 77 10.59 5.54 10.54
N LYS A 78 10.22 4.30 10.87
CA LYS A 78 8.91 3.94 11.46
C LYS A 78 8.72 4.39 12.92
N THR A 79 9.66 5.09 13.55
CA THR A 79 9.56 5.46 14.99
C THR A 79 10.27 6.76 15.36
N SER A 80 10.59 7.64 14.39
CA SER A 80 11.63 8.67 14.58
C SER A 80 11.15 10.12 14.64
N SER A 81 9.85 10.42 14.79
CA SER A 81 9.37 11.81 14.63
C SER A 81 9.94 12.79 15.67
N GLY A 82 10.27 12.30 16.87
CA GLY A 82 10.93 13.08 17.91
C GLY A 82 12.36 13.55 17.58
N ASN A 83 12.96 13.06 16.49
CA ASN A 83 14.28 13.48 15.99
C ASN A 83 14.19 14.20 14.63
N ASP A 84 12.98 14.47 14.13
CA ASP A 84 12.82 15.18 12.88
C ASP A 84 13.41 16.60 12.98
N SER A 85 13.95 17.09 11.86
CA SER A 85 14.58 18.40 11.72
C SER A 85 14.52 18.83 10.25
N ALA A 86 15.05 20.02 9.94
CA ALA A 86 15.17 20.53 8.57
C ALA A 86 16.04 19.64 7.65
N ALA A 87 16.83 18.72 8.22
CA ALA A 87 17.73 17.86 7.47
C ALA A 87 16.99 16.90 6.52
N GLY A 88 17.12 17.16 5.22
CA GLY A 88 16.51 16.37 4.15
C GLY A 88 15.06 16.75 3.84
N VAL A 89 14.57 17.86 4.41
CA VAL A 89 13.32 18.49 3.98
C VAL A 89 13.47 18.94 2.52
N VAL A 90 12.41 18.72 1.74
CA VAL A 90 12.33 19.14 0.35
C VAL A 90 11.06 19.93 0.11
N THR A 91 11.15 20.97 -0.71
CA THR A 91 10.00 21.74 -1.20
C THR A 91 9.68 21.42 -2.66
N GLU A 92 10.56 20.66 -3.32
CA GLU A 92 10.45 20.27 -4.71
C GLU A 92 10.86 18.80 -4.90
N HIS A 93 10.19 18.10 -5.82
CA HIS A 93 10.49 16.72 -6.18
C HIS A 93 10.44 16.54 -7.70
N VAL A 94 11.47 15.93 -8.28
CA VAL A 94 11.47 15.54 -9.70
C VAL A 94 10.69 14.24 -9.85
N VAL A 95 9.56 14.29 -10.54
CA VAL A 95 8.73 13.09 -10.81
C VAL A 95 9.59 12.07 -11.55
N GLY A 96 9.69 10.86 -11.02
CA GLY A 96 10.46 9.77 -11.64
C GLY A 96 11.98 9.86 -11.42
N GLY A 97 12.45 10.90 -10.72
CA GLY A 97 13.83 11.00 -10.27
C GLY A 97 14.21 9.87 -9.31
N PRO A 98 15.51 9.71 -9.00
CA PRO A 98 16.03 8.55 -8.28
C PRO A 98 15.65 8.51 -6.79
N ASN A 99 15.26 9.64 -6.21
CA ASN A 99 15.07 9.79 -4.77
C ASN A 99 13.67 9.37 -4.33
N ALA A 100 13.56 8.81 -3.13
CA ALA A 100 12.27 8.60 -2.49
C ALA A 100 11.61 9.94 -2.17
N LEU A 101 10.28 9.92 -2.07
CA LEU A 101 9.49 10.99 -1.49
C LEU A 101 8.69 10.43 -0.34
N SER A 102 8.84 11.04 0.83
CA SER A 102 8.05 10.71 2.02
C SER A 102 7.49 11.99 2.63
N MET A 103 6.42 11.85 3.40
CA MET A 103 5.84 12.95 4.14
C MET A 103 5.71 12.61 5.62
N ARG A 104 5.79 13.64 6.46
CA ARG A 104 5.40 13.62 7.85
C ARG A 104 4.28 14.63 8.06
N ALA A 105 3.17 14.21 8.65
CA ALA A 105 2.16 15.14 9.13
C ALA A 105 2.23 15.22 10.66
N TYR A 106 2.14 16.44 11.20
CA TYR A 106 2.23 16.71 12.63
C TYR A 106 0.89 17.23 13.14
N PHE A 107 0.41 16.68 14.24
CA PHE A 107 -0.87 17.06 14.85
C PHE A 107 -0.62 17.67 16.24
N ASP A 108 -1.54 18.50 16.71
CA ASP A 108 -1.52 19.03 18.09
C ASP A 108 -2.05 18.02 19.11
N LYS A 109 -2.80 17.01 18.67
CA LYS A 109 -3.46 15.98 19.50
C LYS A 109 -3.77 14.72 18.70
N ASP A 110 -4.20 13.68 19.40
CA ASP A 110 -4.63 12.43 18.78
C ASP A 110 -5.78 12.64 17.76
N TYR A 111 -5.72 11.93 16.63
CA TYR A 111 -6.71 12.06 15.56
C TYR A 111 -8.14 11.70 16.01
N LYS A 112 -8.30 10.83 17.02
CA LYS A 112 -9.61 10.51 17.60
C LYS A 112 -10.15 11.67 18.44
N THR A 113 -9.30 12.55 18.95
CA THR A 113 -9.76 13.77 19.62
C THR A 113 -10.31 14.77 18.61
N TYR A 114 -9.77 14.82 17.40
CA TYR A 114 -10.34 15.60 16.30
C TYR A 114 -11.68 15.05 15.82
N CYS A 115 -11.83 13.72 15.86
CA CYS A 115 -13.01 13.04 15.40
C CYS A 115 -13.26 11.77 16.22
N GLU A 116 -14.02 11.90 17.30
CA GLU A 116 -14.30 10.79 18.24
C GLU A 116 -14.96 9.60 17.55
N GLY A 117 -15.66 9.85 16.44
CA GLY A 117 -16.31 8.83 15.64
C GLY A 117 -15.51 8.30 14.44
N CYS A 118 -14.31 8.81 14.15
CA CYS A 118 -13.52 8.39 12.99
C CYS A 118 -12.74 7.11 13.29
N ASP A 119 -12.83 6.16 12.37
CA ASP A 119 -12.19 4.86 12.50
C ASP A 119 -10.93 4.76 11.62
N ASN A 120 -10.77 5.68 10.66
CA ASN A 120 -9.71 5.63 9.66
C ASN A 120 -9.12 7.01 9.37
N MET A 121 -7.90 7.00 8.84
CA MET A 121 -7.31 8.16 8.17
C MET A 121 -7.20 7.89 6.67
N ASP A 122 -7.41 8.93 5.87
CA ASP A 122 -7.23 8.93 4.42
C ASP A 122 -6.17 9.98 4.02
N ILE A 123 -5.59 9.79 2.84
CA ILE A 123 -4.71 10.78 2.21
C ILE A 123 -5.34 11.22 0.90
N ARG A 124 -5.50 12.52 0.75
CA ARG A 124 -5.98 13.16 -0.48
C ARG A 124 -4.84 13.94 -1.12
N TYR A 125 -4.67 13.73 -2.42
CA TYR A 125 -3.75 14.50 -3.25
C TYR A 125 -4.55 15.40 -4.17
N THR A 126 -4.05 16.61 -4.43
CA THR A 126 -4.68 17.54 -5.39
C THR A 126 -3.62 18.20 -6.27
N ILE A 127 -3.81 18.15 -7.59
CA ILE A 127 -2.98 18.87 -8.57
C ILE A 127 -3.90 19.63 -9.51
N ALA A 128 -3.69 20.95 -9.59
CA ALA A 128 -4.39 21.84 -10.52
C ALA A 128 -5.92 21.60 -10.55
N GLY A 129 -6.53 21.56 -9.35
CA GLY A 129 -7.97 21.41 -9.13
C GLY A 129 -8.52 19.99 -9.22
N VAL A 130 -7.70 18.99 -9.58
CA VAL A 130 -8.12 17.58 -9.59
C VAL A 130 -7.66 16.92 -8.30
N SER A 131 -8.60 16.37 -7.53
CA SER A 131 -8.34 15.67 -6.28
C SER A 131 -8.57 14.17 -6.42
N PHE A 132 -7.74 13.37 -5.76
CA PHE A 132 -7.92 11.93 -5.68
C PHE A 132 -7.36 11.39 -4.35
N SER A 133 -8.13 10.55 -3.67
CA SER A 133 -7.76 10.01 -2.36
C SER A 133 -7.60 8.50 -2.35
N THR A 134 -7.03 7.96 -1.27
CA THR A 134 -6.88 6.51 -1.15
C THR A 134 -8.23 5.80 -0.98
N ARG A 135 -9.23 6.50 -0.45
CA ARG A 135 -10.63 6.07 -0.45
C ARG A 135 -11.19 6.01 -1.87
N ASP A 136 -10.98 7.05 -2.69
CA ASP A 136 -11.43 7.05 -4.09
C ASP A 136 -10.85 5.85 -4.85
N LEU A 137 -9.55 5.57 -4.68
CA LEU A 137 -8.91 4.41 -5.29
C LEU A 137 -9.57 3.08 -4.88
N ARG A 138 -9.91 2.91 -3.60
CA ARG A 138 -10.63 1.71 -3.11
C ARG A 138 -12.03 1.58 -3.71
N ILE A 139 -12.71 2.70 -3.95
CA ILE A 139 -14.06 2.74 -4.54
C ILE A 139 -14.01 2.44 -6.04
N GLU A 140 -13.07 3.04 -6.77
CA GLU A 140 -12.89 2.84 -8.21
C GLU A 140 -12.35 1.43 -8.53
N ASN A 141 -11.50 0.85 -7.68
CA ASN A 141 -10.84 -0.44 -7.93
C ASN A 141 -11.00 -1.45 -6.76
N PRO A 142 -12.24 -1.82 -6.38
CA PRO A 142 -12.50 -2.58 -5.16
C PRO A 142 -11.88 -3.99 -5.12
N PRO A 143 -11.81 -4.79 -6.20
CA PRO A 143 -11.24 -6.14 -6.11
C PRO A 143 -9.77 -6.16 -5.68
N ILE A 144 -9.02 -5.12 -6.05
CA ILE A 144 -7.58 -5.01 -5.82
C ILE A 144 -7.30 -4.32 -4.47
N TYR A 145 -7.94 -3.19 -4.22
CA TYR A 145 -7.53 -2.28 -3.14
C TYR A 145 -8.38 -2.37 -1.87
N ARG A 146 -9.54 -3.05 -1.89
CA ARG A 146 -10.47 -3.09 -0.74
C ARG A 146 -9.86 -3.67 0.53
N ARG A 147 -8.86 -4.56 0.41
CA ARG A 147 -8.21 -5.24 1.53
C ARG A 147 -6.78 -4.74 1.80
N MET A 148 -6.28 -3.79 1.01
CA MET A 148 -4.95 -3.25 1.25
C MET A 148 -4.91 -2.49 2.58
N ALA A 149 -3.84 -2.75 3.34
CA ALA A 149 -3.61 -2.15 4.65
C ALA A 149 -3.56 -0.61 4.59
N SER A 150 -3.60 0.01 5.78
CA SER A 150 -3.80 1.45 5.98
C SER A 150 -2.98 2.37 5.06
N ALA A 151 -3.59 3.50 4.68
CA ALA A 151 -2.96 4.63 4.00
C ALA A 151 -1.87 5.32 4.84
N ILE A 152 -1.72 4.96 6.11
CA ILE A 152 -0.68 5.47 6.99
C ILE A 152 0.31 4.36 7.29
N SER A 153 1.58 4.57 6.91
CA SER A 153 2.63 3.56 7.13
C SER A 153 3.03 3.44 8.60
N TYR A 154 2.87 4.52 9.37
CA TYR A 154 3.09 4.54 10.80
C TYR A 154 2.40 5.74 11.47
N TYR A 155 1.88 5.54 12.69
CA TYR A 155 1.36 6.57 13.58
C TYR A 155 2.17 6.61 14.88
N ASP A 156 2.81 7.75 15.13
CA ASP A 156 3.51 8.07 16.36
C ASP A 156 2.54 8.65 17.38
N ALA A 157 1.91 7.79 18.17
CA ALA A 157 0.98 8.24 19.21
C ALA A 157 1.66 9.07 20.32
N LYS A 158 2.99 9.01 20.48
CA LYS A 158 3.70 9.80 21.50
C LYS A 158 3.91 11.23 21.07
N ASN A 159 4.21 11.43 19.78
CA ASN A 159 4.44 12.77 19.26
C ASN A 159 3.21 13.32 18.54
N TYR A 160 2.19 12.53 18.26
CA TYR A 160 1.05 12.88 17.39
C TYR A 160 1.48 13.20 15.97
N ALA A 161 2.17 12.25 15.33
CA ALA A 161 2.63 12.41 13.96
C ALA A 161 2.37 11.15 13.12
N VAL A 162 2.12 11.33 11.82
CA VAL A 162 2.02 10.22 10.86
C VAL A 162 3.11 10.31 9.81
N GLY A 163 3.70 9.17 9.45
CA GLY A 163 4.69 9.07 8.39
C GLY A 163 4.21 8.18 7.26
N THR A 164 4.40 8.65 6.02
CA THR A 164 3.98 7.92 4.81
C THR A 164 5.01 8.08 3.68
N PRO A 165 5.51 7.00 3.07
CA PRO A 165 6.21 7.08 1.79
C PRO A 165 5.20 7.35 0.68
N LEU A 166 5.41 8.43 -0.06
CA LEU A 166 4.60 8.79 -1.23
C LEU A 166 5.16 8.18 -2.51
N ILE A 167 6.49 8.02 -2.58
CA ILE A 167 7.22 7.36 -3.65
C ILE A 167 8.41 6.63 -3.01
N SER A 168 8.43 5.29 -3.03
CA SER A 168 9.54 4.52 -2.47
C SER A 168 10.67 4.27 -3.47
N GLU A 169 11.92 4.44 -3.05
CA GLU A 169 13.12 4.05 -3.81
C GLU A 169 13.12 2.58 -4.21
N LYS A 170 12.57 1.72 -3.34
CA LYS A 170 12.42 0.28 -3.55
C LYS A 170 11.04 -0.12 -3.06
N GLY A 171 10.32 -0.95 -3.84
CA GLY A 171 9.07 -1.56 -3.40
C GLY A 171 9.30 -2.21 -2.03
N TYR A 172 8.49 -1.83 -1.04
CA TYR A 172 8.77 -2.15 0.36
C TYR A 172 8.27 -3.56 0.74
N TYR A 173 7.28 -4.06 0.01
CA TYR A 173 6.85 -5.44 0.05
C TYR A 173 7.35 -6.12 -1.21
N GLU A 174 7.80 -7.37 -1.10
CA GLU A 174 8.49 -8.11 -2.17
C GLU A 174 7.78 -8.06 -3.52
N GLN A 175 6.48 -7.74 -3.56
CA GLN A 175 5.71 -7.51 -4.77
C GLN A 175 4.62 -6.42 -4.61
N ASP A 176 4.56 -5.67 -3.49
CA ASP A 176 3.40 -4.82 -3.16
C ASP A 176 3.71 -3.31 -3.00
N TYR A 177 2.96 -2.55 -3.78
CA TYR A 177 2.84 -1.11 -3.79
C TYR A 177 1.99 -0.65 -2.61
N THR A 178 2.23 0.58 -2.14
CA THR A 178 1.38 1.17 -1.12
C THR A 178 0.15 1.76 -1.81
N LEU A 179 -1.01 1.67 -1.17
CA LEU A 179 -2.24 2.29 -1.64
C LEU A 179 -2.02 3.79 -1.95
N GLN A 180 -1.15 4.43 -1.20
CA GLN A 180 -0.75 5.83 -1.27
C GLN A 180 0.05 6.13 -2.54
N GLU A 181 1.04 5.28 -2.88
CA GLU A 181 1.81 5.38 -4.12
C GLU A 181 0.91 5.23 -5.34
N ASP A 182 0.03 4.22 -5.33
CA ASP A 182 -0.87 3.98 -6.45
C ASP A 182 -1.91 5.08 -6.59
N THR A 183 -2.41 5.63 -5.47
CA THR A 183 -3.31 6.80 -5.48
C THR A 183 -2.61 8.01 -6.11
N PHE A 184 -1.35 8.27 -5.75
CA PHE A 184 -0.57 9.33 -6.37
C PHE A 184 -0.39 9.11 -7.88
N ARG A 185 -0.04 7.90 -8.33
CA ARG A 185 0.10 7.59 -9.76
C ARG A 185 -1.22 7.67 -10.52
N MET A 186 -2.32 7.32 -9.87
CA MET A 186 -3.67 7.50 -10.43
C MET A 186 -4.03 8.97 -10.57
N LEU A 187 -3.69 9.82 -9.58
CA LEU A 187 -3.83 11.26 -9.73
C LEU A 187 -3.02 11.77 -10.94
N LEU A 188 -1.75 11.34 -11.09
CA LEU A 188 -0.93 11.69 -12.25
C LEU A 188 -1.60 11.29 -13.58
N ASN A 189 -2.27 10.13 -13.64
CA ASN A 189 -3.07 9.72 -14.80
C ASN A 189 -4.24 10.68 -15.08
N LYS A 190 -4.95 11.12 -14.04
CA LYS A 190 -6.06 12.07 -14.17
C LYS A 190 -5.61 13.49 -14.58
N VAL A 191 -4.34 13.83 -14.38
CA VAL A 191 -3.75 15.11 -14.83
C VAL A 191 -2.72 14.97 -15.95
N LYS A 192 -2.76 13.88 -16.72
CA LYS A 192 -1.73 13.51 -17.71
C LYS A 192 -1.36 14.60 -18.73
N ASP A 193 -2.34 15.42 -19.10
CA ASP A 193 -2.17 16.52 -20.06
C ASP A 193 -1.35 17.69 -19.49
N LYS A 194 -1.22 17.77 -18.17
CA LYS A 194 -0.40 18.78 -17.46
C LYS A 194 1.05 18.34 -17.26
N LEU A 195 1.37 17.07 -17.51
CA LEU A 195 2.68 16.46 -17.22
C LEU A 195 3.66 16.62 -18.39
N THR A 196 4.04 17.85 -18.75
CA THR A 196 4.98 18.13 -19.84
C THR A 196 6.39 18.45 -19.32
N PRO A 197 7.48 17.96 -19.94
CA PRO A 197 8.83 18.35 -19.54
C PRO A 197 9.01 19.87 -19.46
N GLY A 198 9.63 20.35 -18.38
CA GLY A 198 9.76 21.76 -18.05
C GLY A 198 8.62 22.31 -17.17
N ALA A 199 7.50 21.60 -17.04
CA ALA A 199 6.43 22.01 -16.14
C ALA A 199 6.83 21.81 -14.67
N THR A 200 6.33 22.70 -13.82
CA THR A 200 6.32 22.54 -12.37
C THR A 200 4.86 22.64 -11.91
N LEU A 201 4.38 21.63 -11.19
CA LEU A 201 3.02 21.54 -10.71
C LEU A 201 3.03 21.48 -9.18
N GLU A 202 2.28 22.36 -8.52
CA GLU A 202 2.07 22.23 -7.09
C GLU A 202 1.12 21.06 -6.81
N MET A 203 1.54 20.15 -5.92
CA MET A 203 0.72 19.10 -5.35
C MET A 203 0.40 19.44 -3.91
N LYS A 204 -0.88 19.64 -3.61
CA LYS A 204 -1.38 19.69 -2.24
C LYS A 204 -1.62 18.26 -1.73
N VAL A 205 -1.22 18.01 -0.49
CA VAL A 205 -1.51 16.77 0.23
C VAL A 205 -2.25 17.10 1.51
N GLU A 206 -3.26 16.31 1.82
CA GLU A 206 -4.06 16.43 3.04
C GLU A 206 -4.18 15.06 3.72
N VAL A 207 -4.00 15.04 5.04
CA VAL A 207 -4.35 13.89 5.88
C VAL A 207 -5.73 14.15 6.47
N LEU A 208 -6.64 13.23 6.24
CA LEU A 208 -8.05 13.35 6.58
C LEU A 208 -8.43 12.34 7.67
N ALA A 209 -9.24 12.74 8.65
CA ALA A 209 -9.96 11.81 9.50
C ALA A 209 -11.30 11.46 8.84
N GLU A 210 -11.58 10.15 8.75
CA GLU A 210 -12.78 9.64 8.09
C GLU A 210 -13.62 8.71 8.97
N LYS A 211 -14.93 8.79 8.72
CA LYS A 211 -15.93 7.81 9.12
C LYS A 211 -16.82 7.54 7.91
N ASP A 212 -17.28 6.31 7.74
CA ASP A 212 -18.10 5.87 6.60
C ASP A 212 -19.35 6.74 6.33
N LYS A 213 -19.81 7.51 7.31
CA LYS A 213 -21.01 8.36 7.23
C LYS A 213 -20.77 9.85 7.49
N LEU A 214 -19.52 10.33 7.50
CA LEU A 214 -19.28 11.77 7.65
C LEU A 214 -19.66 12.50 6.35
N PRO A 215 -20.44 13.59 6.41
CA PRO A 215 -20.81 14.36 5.23
C PRO A 215 -19.61 15.05 4.57
N GLN A 216 -18.58 15.39 5.37
CA GLN A 216 -17.28 15.83 4.89
C GLN A 216 -16.16 15.32 5.82
N PRO A 217 -15.01 14.89 5.26
CA PRO A 217 -13.85 14.50 6.06
C PRO A 217 -13.23 15.70 6.78
N ILE A 218 -12.63 15.47 7.94
CA ILE A 218 -11.93 16.51 8.72
C ILE A 218 -10.46 16.53 8.31
N VAL A 219 -9.96 17.69 7.89
CA VAL A 219 -8.52 17.86 7.58
C VAL A 219 -7.75 17.94 8.90
N LEU A 220 -6.84 16.98 9.10
CA LEU A 220 -5.96 16.91 10.28
C LEU A 220 -4.66 17.68 10.06
N ALA A 221 -4.14 17.63 8.83
CA ALA A 221 -2.95 18.34 8.42
C ALA A 221 -2.91 18.50 6.90
N GLU A 222 -2.21 19.54 6.45
CA GLU A 222 -2.02 19.81 5.03
C GLU A 222 -0.61 20.34 4.72
N GLY A 223 -0.18 20.16 3.48
CA GLY A 223 1.05 20.75 2.97
C GLY A 223 1.15 20.63 1.46
N SER A 224 2.05 21.40 0.87
CA SER A 224 2.27 21.44 -0.58
C SER A 224 3.71 21.13 -0.95
N ILE A 225 3.90 20.50 -2.10
CA ILE A 225 5.21 20.28 -2.70
C ILE A 225 5.15 20.55 -4.21
N ASN A 226 6.21 21.14 -4.76
CA ASN A 226 6.34 21.33 -6.21
C ASN A 226 6.83 20.04 -6.88
N LEU A 227 6.10 19.56 -7.87
CA LEU A 227 6.47 18.44 -8.72
C LEU A 227 7.08 18.96 -10.02
N LYS A 228 8.37 18.69 -10.24
CA LYS A 228 9.08 19.02 -11.46
C LYS A 228 8.99 17.88 -12.46
N ILE A 229 8.57 18.19 -13.68
CA ILE A 229 8.58 17.25 -14.80
C ILE A 229 9.83 17.53 -15.64
N THR A 230 10.74 16.57 -15.70
CA THR A 230 12.01 16.70 -16.42
C THR A 230 12.21 15.52 -17.35
N GLY A 231 13.33 15.45 -18.07
CA GLY A 231 13.69 14.25 -18.84
C GLY A 231 13.81 12.99 -17.97
N GLU A 232 14.15 13.14 -16.69
CA GLU A 232 14.20 12.00 -15.75
C GLU A 232 12.83 11.36 -15.55
N SER A 233 11.75 12.12 -15.69
CA SER A 233 10.37 11.63 -15.56
C SER A 233 9.99 10.56 -16.59
N ASN A 234 10.72 10.48 -17.70
CA ASN A 234 10.49 9.48 -18.76
C ASN A 234 11.35 8.23 -18.55
N THR A 235 12.19 8.20 -17.51
CA THR A 235 13.07 7.05 -17.24
C THR A 235 12.23 5.87 -16.77
N LEU A 236 12.22 4.80 -17.57
CA LEU A 236 11.48 3.58 -17.24
C LEU A 236 11.94 2.89 -15.95
N GLN A 237 13.21 3.08 -15.58
CA GLN A 237 13.78 2.55 -14.34
C GLN A 237 13.43 3.41 -13.12
N GLY A 238 12.79 4.57 -13.33
CA GLY A 238 12.41 5.48 -12.26
C GLY A 238 11.36 4.84 -11.33
N PRO A 239 11.31 5.28 -10.06
CA PRO A 239 10.33 4.77 -9.07
C PRO A 239 8.86 4.90 -9.49
N ASN A 240 8.54 5.78 -10.46
CA ASN A 240 7.19 5.98 -10.97
C ASN A 240 6.82 5.07 -12.16
N CYS A 241 7.80 4.44 -12.81
CA CYS A 241 7.59 3.55 -13.95
C CYS A 241 7.81 2.08 -13.58
N ARG A 242 8.69 1.80 -12.59
CA ARG A 242 8.92 0.46 -12.02
C ARG A 242 9.23 -0.62 -13.08
N CYS A 243 9.81 -0.22 -14.21
CA CYS A 243 10.24 -1.19 -15.21
C CYS A 243 11.56 -1.81 -14.74
N GLY A 244 11.71 -3.12 -14.93
CA GLY A 244 12.98 -3.81 -14.72
C GLY A 244 14.02 -3.37 -15.74
N LYS A 245 15.30 -3.62 -15.42
CA LYS A 245 16.42 -3.30 -16.31
C LYS A 245 16.26 -4.05 -17.64
N PRO A 246 16.42 -3.37 -18.80
CA PRO A 246 16.39 -4.04 -20.09
C PRO A 246 17.49 -5.10 -20.19
N GLY A 247 17.14 -6.27 -20.69
CA GLY A 247 18.03 -7.39 -20.98
C GLY A 247 18.47 -7.37 -22.44
N MET A 248 17.75 -8.10 -23.29
CA MET A 248 17.92 -8.08 -24.74
C MET A 248 17.01 -7.06 -25.42
N THR A 249 17.36 -6.67 -26.65
CA THR A 249 16.51 -5.86 -27.53
C THR A 249 16.24 -6.65 -28.80
N ASP A 250 14.97 -6.85 -29.11
CA ASP A 250 14.53 -7.59 -30.30
C ASP A 250 13.18 -7.02 -30.74
N ALA A 251 13.23 -6.14 -31.75
CA ALA A 251 12.06 -5.41 -32.22
C ALA A 251 10.97 -6.34 -32.78
N LYS A 252 11.34 -7.50 -33.33
CA LYS A 252 10.36 -8.48 -33.80
C LYS A 252 9.67 -9.13 -32.61
N LEU A 253 10.44 -9.58 -31.62
CA LEU A 253 9.90 -10.18 -30.41
C LEU A 253 9.01 -9.19 -29.63
N GLU A 254 9.45 -7.95 -29.48
CA GLU A 254 8.67 -6.88 -28.82
C GLU A 254 7.33 -6.64 -29.53
N LYS A 255 7.33 -6.64 -30.87
CA LYS A 255 6.11 -6.55 -31.68
C LYS A 255 5.20 -7.77 -31.47
N ASP A 256 5.76 -8.97 -31.55
CA ASP A 256 5.01 -10.22 -31.36
C ASP A 256 4.36 -10.26 -29.96
N VAL A 257 5.09 -9.80 -28.92
CA VAL A 257 4.58 -9.70 -27.54
C VAL A 257 3.45 -8.68 -27.44
N LYS A 258 3.59 -7.52 -28.07
CA LYS A 258 2.53 -6.50 -28.11
C LYS A 258 1.26 -7.06 -28.75
N GLU A 259 1.36 -7.73 -29.89
CA GLU A 259 0.21 -8.31 -30.59
C GLU A 259 -0.45 -9.42 -29.75
N ALA A 260 0.34 -10.32 -29.17
CA ALA A 260 -0.19 -11.38 -28.30
C ALA A 260 -0.86 -10.82 -27.03
N PHE A 261 -0.29 -9.78 -26.43
CA PHE A 261 -0.87 -9.12 -25.26
C PHE A 261 -2.21 -8.46 -25.60
N MET A 262 -2.27 -7.66 -26.67
CA MET A 262 -3.52 -7.03 -27.11
C MET A 262 -4.58 -8.04 -27.55
N PHE A 263 -4.18 -9.19 -28.10
CA PHE A 263 -5.12 -10.27 -28.43
C PHE A 263 -5.70 -10.96 -27.19
N GLN A 264 -4.91 -11.11 -26.13
CA GLN A 264 -5.30 -11.82 -24.92
C GLN A 264 -6.15 -10.98 -23.96
N PHE A 265 -6.01 -9.65 -23.97
CA PHE A 265 -6.66 -8.74 -23.02
C PHE A 265 -7.52 -7.71 -23.77
N ASP A 266 -8.84 -7.74 -23.53
CA ASP A 266 -9.85 -6.91 -24.19
C ASP A 266 -10.01 -5.52 -23.55
N ASP A 267 -9.48 -5.32 -22.35
CA ASP A 267 -9.45 -4.06 -21.62
C ASP A 267 -8.27 -3.15 -21.99
N VAL A 268 -7.42 -3.58 -22.93
CA VAL A 268 -6.23 -2.86 -23.38
C VAL A 268 -6.54 -1.99 -24.61
N LYS A 269 -6.43 -0.67 -24.43
CA LYS A 269 -6.57 0.30 -25.52
C LYS A 269 -5.33 0.35 -26.42
N THR A 270 -4.14 0.40 -25.81
CA THR A 270 -2.88 0.39 -26.56
C THR A 270 -1.72 -0.13 -25.72
N VAL A 271 -0.78 -0.83 -26.35
CA VAL A 271 0.53 -1.14 -25.77
C VAL A 271 1.54 -0.11 -26.26
N HIS A 272 2.07 0.66 -25.32
CA HIS A 272 3.04 1.73 -25.56
C HIS A 272 4.46 1.19 -25.68
N LYS A 273 4.84 0.24 -24.81
CA LYS A 273 6.21 -0.28 -24.78
C LYS A 273 6.28 -1.70 -24.26
N VAL A 274 7.19 -2.48 -24.81
CA VAL A 274 7.60 -3.79 -24.30
C VAL A 274 9.08 -3.71 -23.95
N VAL A 275 9.46 -4.18 -22.77
CA VAL A 275 10.84 -4.22 -22.30
C VAL A 275 11.16 -5.66 -21.90
N LEU A 276 12.00 -6.31 -22.68
CA LEU A 276 12.50 -7.64 -22.39
C LEU A 276 13.55 -7.55 -21.28
N LEU A 277 13.43 -8.35 -20.21
CA LEU A 277 14.23 -8.17 -19.00
C LEU A 277 15.46 -9.09 -18.94
N GLU A 278 15.53 -10.08 -19.83
CA GLU A 278 16.59 -11.09 -19.83
C GLU A 278 17.48 -10.99 -21.06
N ARG A 279 18.74 -11.39 -20.92
CA ARG A 279 19.72 -11.39 -22.03
C ARG A 279 19.56 -12.57 -22.98
N SER A 280 18.84 -13.62 -22.55
CA SER A 280 18.63 -14.86 -23.30
C SER A 280 17.37 -15.57 -22.78
N PHE A 281 16.77 -16.43 -23.60
CA PHE A 281 15.68 -17.28 -23.14
C PHE A 281 16.11 -18.29 -22.08
N ARG A 282 15.29 -18.46 -21.04
CA ARG A 282 15.32 -19.60 -20.11
C ARG A 282 14.57 -20.78 -20.72
N GLN A 283 15.09 -21.99 -20.54
CA GLN A 283 14.36 -23.23 -20.86
C GLN A 283 13.48 -23.63 -19.67
N ASN A 284 12.23 -23.97 -19.96
CA ASN A 284 11.31 -24.57 -18.99
C ASN A 284 11.22 -26.06 -19.25
N TYR A 285 11.20 -26.83 -18.18
CA TYR A 285 11.17 -28.29 -18.23
C TYR A 285 9.87 -28.83 -17.64
N ASP A 286 9.44 -29.99 -18.10
CA ASP A 286 8.41 -30.74 -17.41
C ASP A 286 8.86 -31.24 -16.02
N ASN A 287 7.91 -31.70 -15.22
CA ASN A 287 8.16 -32.29 -13.91
C ASN A 287 8.51 -33.79 -13.99
N SER A 288 8.85 -34.31 -15.17
CA SER A 288 9.14 -35.73 -15.33
C SER A 288 10.54 -36.07 -14.81
N TYR A 289 10.66 -37.21 -14.13
CA TYR A 289 11.90 -37.71 -13.53
C TYR A 289 12.14 -39.14 -13.99
N PRO A 290 13.39 -39.58 -14.30
CA PRO A 290 14.66 -38.85 -14.17
C PRO A 290 14.99 -37.89 -15.32
N THR A 291 14.30 -38.00 -16.44
CA THR A 291 14.61 -37.25 -17.66
C THR A 291 13.67 -36.06 -17.80
N LYS A 292 14.18 -34.84 -17.55
CA LYS A 292 13.43 -33.61 -17.75
C LYS A 292 13.41 -33.23 -19.23
N ASN A 293 12.23 -33.11 -19.82
CA ASN A 293 12.10 -32.62 -21.20
C ASN A 293 11.90 -31.11 -21.21
N VAL A 294 12.59 -30.41 -22.10
CA VAL A 294 12.28 -28.99 -22.38
C VAL A 294 10.87 -28.94 -22.97
N ILE A 295 9.98 -28.14 -22.39
CA ILE A 295 8.59 -27.95 -22.83
C ILE A 295 8.32 -26.54 -23.38
N ALA A 296 9.15 -25.56 -23.02
CA ALA A 296 9.04 -24.20 -23.52
C ALA A 296 10.38 -23.47 -23.35
N LYS A 297 10.50 -22.33 -24.01
CA LYS A 297 11.52 -21.32 -23.70
C LYS A 297 10.86 -19.97 -23.49
N GLY A 298 11.40 -19.12 -22.65
CA GLY A 298 10.77 -17.83 -22.36
C GLY A 298 11.63 -16.89 -21.54
N MET A 299 11.08 -15.71 -21.25
CA MET A 299 11.73 -14.69 -20.42
C MET A 299 10.69 -13.77 -19.78
N ASP A 300 11.09 -13.00 -18.77
CA ASP A 300 10.27 -11.92 -18.25
C ASP A 300 10.29 -10.69 -19.18
N ALA A 301 9.13 -10.05 -19.32
CA ALA A 301 8.95 -8.77 -19.98
C ALA A 301 8.10 -7.83 -19.11
N ASN A 302 8.46 -6.55 -19.09
CA ASN A 302 7.55 -5.49 -18.68
C ASN A 302 6.80 -4.96 -19.90
N ILE A 303 5.49 -4.79 -19.76
CA ILE A 303 4.62 -4.23 -20.81
C ILE A 303 3.98 -2.98 -20.21
N ILE A 304 4.17 -1.85 -20.87
CA ILE A 304 3.53 -0.58 -20.50
C ILE A 304 2.40 -0.35 -21.48
N TYR A 305 1.19 -0.25 -20.96
CA TYR A 305 -0.04 -0.17 -21.75
C TYR A 305 -1.00 0.87 -21.17
N GLU A 306 -1.95 1.31 -21.97
CA GLU A 306 -3.08 2.13 -21.53
C GLU A 306 -4.36 1.30 -21.61
N GLY A 307 -5.14 1.30 -20.53
CA GLY A 307 -6.44 0.65 -20.47
C GLY A 307 -7.51 1.44 -21.22
N ASN A 308 -8.69 0.83 -21.41
CA ASN A 308 -9.85 1.51 -21.99
C ASN A 308 -10.35 2.70 -21.14
N ASP A 309 -10.03 2.71 -19.85
CA ASP A 309 -10.27 3.82 -18.91
C ASP A 309 -9.24 4.97 -19.06
N GLY A 310 -8.23 4.80 -19.92
CA GLY A 310 -7.20 5.79 -20.18
C GLY A 310 -6.08 5.86 -19.14
N VAL A 311 -6.04 4.90 -18.20
CA VAL A 311 -4.99 4.76 -17.19
C VAL A 311 -3.79 4.03 -17.78
N VAL A 312 -2.59 4.58 -17.57
CA VAL A 312 -1.33 3.97 -17.98
C VAL A 312 -0.87 3.00 -16.89
N MET A 313 -0.65 1.77 -17.29
CA MET A 313 -0.31 0.64 -16.43
C MET A 313 1.04 0.04 -16.84
N ASN A 314 1.77 -0.52 -15.89
CA ASN A 314 2.89 -1.43 -16.15
C ASN A 314 2.54 -2.82 -15.60
N ILE A 315 2.84 -3.85 -16.38
CA ILE A 315 2.62 -5.25 -16.02
C ILE A 315 3.88 -6.05 -16.31
N LYS A 316 4.27 -6.93 -15.38
CA LYS A 316 5.34 -7.90 -15.60
C LYS A 316 4.74 -9.27 -15.91
N ARG A 317 5.18 -9.85 -17.02
CA ARG A 317 4.75 -11.15 -17.52
C ARG A 317 5.93 -12.00 -17.92
N TYR A 318 5.79 -13.30 -17.73
CA TYR A 318 6.65 -14.25 -18.41
C TYR A 318 6.10 -14.51 -19.82
N ILE A 319 6.88 -14.20 -20.85
CA ILE A 319 6.56 -14.51 -22.24
C ILE A 319 7.24 -15.83 -22.63
N PHE A 320 6.56 -16.69 -23.39
CA PHE A 320 7.11 -18.01 -23.69
C PHE A 320 6.66 -18.57 -25.04
N PHE A 321 7.44 -19.53 -25.53
CA PHE A 321 7.23 -20.26 -26.75
C PHE A 321 7.18 -21.74 -26.39
N ASN A 322 6.03 -22.38 -26.61
CA ASN A 322 5.86 -23.81 -26.37
C ASN A 322 6.72 -24.63 -27.32
N LYS A 323 7.22 -25.77 -26.87
CA LYS A 323 7.90 -26.73 -27.74
C LYS A 323 6.87 -27.41 -28.65
N GLU A 324 7.15 -27.44 -29.95
CA GLU A 324 6.33 -28.06 -30.98
C GLU A 324 7.22 -28.97 -31.84
N GLY A 325 7.07 -30.28 -31.65
CA GLY A 325 7.94 -31.28 -32.30
C GLY A 325 9.41 -31.09 -31.94
N THR A 326 10.25 -30.87 -32.95
CA THR A 326 11.70 -30.63 -32.79
C THR A 326 12.05 -29.17 -32.49
N GLY A 327 11.10 -28.24 -32.64
CA GLY A 327 11.33 -26.81 -32.51
C GLY A 327 10.48 -26.15 -31.42
N PHE A 328 10.44 -24.82 -31.44
CA PHE A 328 9.54 -24.01 -30.61
C PHE A 328 8.53 -23.31 -31.51
N SER A 329 7.33 -23.11 -30.98
CA SER A 329 6.28 -22.32 -31.63
C SER A 329 6.84 -20.98 -32.11
N PRO A 330 6.49 -20.51 -33.31
CA PRO A 330 6.86 -19.17 -33.75
C PRO A 330 6.00 -18.09 -33.09
N LYS A 331 4.91 -18.46 -32.39
CA LYS A 331 3.99 -17.55 -31.72
C LYS A 331 4.34 -17.42 -30.24
N VAL A 332 4.42 -16.19 -29.77
CA VAL A 332 4.62 -15.92 -28.35
C VAL A 332 3.30 -16.10 -27.60
N SER A 333 3.40 -16.66 -26.40
CA SER A 333 2.31 -16.78 -25.42
C SER A 333 2.61 -15.89 -24.21
N ILE A 334 1.57 -15.27 -23.64
CA ILE A 334 1.71 -14.45 -22.44
C ILE A 334 1.31 -15.29 -21.22
N GLY A 335 2.26 -15.45 -20.29
CA GLY A 335 2.07 -16.22 -19.06
C GLY A 335 1.29 -15.49 -17.98
N GLN A 336 1.28 -16.07 -16.79
CA GLN A 336 0.57 -15.50 -15.64
C GLN A 336 1.16 -14.16 -15.18
N HIS A 337 0.34 -13.42 -14.43
CA HIS A 337 0.69 -12.14 -13.86
C HIS A 337 1.77 -12.33 -12.80
N THR A 338 2.89 -11.60 -12.92
CA THR A 338 3.81 -11.46 -11.78
C THR A 338 3.41 -10.25 -10.94
N PHE A 339 3.16 -9.10 -11.59
CA PHE A 339 2.58 -7.91 -10.96
C PHE A 339 1.99 -6.98 -12.03
N PHE A 340 1.09 -6.08 -11.62
CA PHE A 340 0.62 -4.96 -12.44
C PHE A 340 0.29 -3.75 -11.55
N LEU A 341 0.52 -2.53 -12.04
CA LEU A 341 0.35 -1.29 -11.27
C LEU A 341 0.08 -0.08 -12.18
N PRO A 342 -0.65 0.95 -11.71
CA PRO A 342 -0.74 2.23 -12.41
C PRO A 342 0.61 2.96 -12.35
N VAL A 343 1.09 3.47 -13.47
CA VAL A 343 2.35 4.23 -13.57
C VAL A 343 2.10 5.68 -13.98
N SER A 344 3.10 6.54 -13.80
CA SER A 344 3.02 7.92 -14.33
C SER A 344 2.84 7.89 -15.87
N PRO A 345 1.96 8.71 -16.44
CA PRO A 345 1.86 8.89 -17.89
C PRO A 345 3.15 9.39 -18.55
N THR A 346 4.10 9.94 -17.78
CA THR A 346 5.43 10.30 -18.30
C THR A 346 6.25 9.08 -18.73
N CYS A 347 5.93 7.88 -18.23
CA CYS A 347 6.63 6.64 -18.57
C CYS A 347 6.46 6.22 -20.04
N VAL A 348 5.49 6.79 -20.76
CA VAL A 348 5.24 6.51 -22.18
C VAL A 348 5.61 7.68 -23.10
N LYS A 349 6.20 8.75 -22.55
CA LYS A 349 6.59 9.96 -23.29
C LYS A 349 8.03 9.93 -23.78
#